data_AF-A0A7C4PSH6-F1
#
_entry.id   AF-A0A7C4PSH6-F1
#
_cell.length_a   1.000
_cell.length_b   1.000
_cell.length_c   1.000
_cell.angle_alpha   90.00
_cell.angle_beta   90.00
_cell.angle_gamma   90.00
#
_symmetry.space_group_name_H-M   'P 1'
#
loop_
_entity.id
_entity.type
_entity.pdbx_description
1 polymer ?
#
loop_
_entity_poly.entity_id
_entity_poly.type
_entity_poly.pdbx_seq_one_letter_code
_entity_poly.pdbx_strand_id
1 'polypeptide(L)' 'MADYDKRRLGERLRAEIQRQTGRRYDRLDLDALKPTSLREFQRFLRDLDHEKQMAVQRVRLQPWRR' A
#
# COMPACT_ATOMS: atom_id res chain seq x y z
N MET A 1 18.56 1.49 16.78
CA MET A 1 17.17 1.98 16.77
C MET A 1 16.63 2.13 15.33
N ALA A 2 17.31 2.85 14.44
CA ALA A 2 16.83 3.09 13.06
C ALA A 2 16.54 1.81 12.22
N ASP A 3 17.36 0.76 12.33
CA ASP A 3 17.15 -0.50 11.60
C ASP A 3 15.95 -1.31 12.10
N TYR A 4 15.65 -1.26 13.40
CA TYR A 4 14.50 -1.96 13.97
C TYR A 4 13.19 -1.32 13.51
N ASP A 5 13.11 0.01 13.52
CA ASP A 5 11.94 0.73 13.02
C ASP A 5 11.75 0.52 11.51
N LYS A 6 12.86 0.44 10.75
CA LYS A 6 12.83 0.15 9.31
C LYS A 6 12.25 -1.25 9.02
N ARG A 7 12.74 -2.28 9.71
CA ARG A 7 12.21 -3.66 9.57
C ARG A 7 10.74 -3.73 9.91
N ARG A 8 10.34 -3.14 11.04
CA ARG A 8 8.94 -3.08 11.46
C ARG A 8 8.06 -2.37 10.43
N LEU A 9 8.57 -1.31 9.80
CA LEU A 9 7.86 -0.58 8.75
C LEU A 9 7.75 -1.41 7.47
N GLY A 10 8.80 -2.15 7.10
CA GLY A 10 8.78 -3.11 5.98
C GLY A 10 7.77 -4.24 6.19
N GLU A 11 7.72 -4.85 7.38
CA GLU A 11 6.74 -5.88 7.71
C GLU A 11 5.30 -5.37 7.64
N ARG A 12 5.06 -4.19 8.24
CA ARG A 12 3.76 -3.53 8.17
C ARG A 12 3.34 -3.28 6.71
N LEU A 13 4.28 -2.84 5.88
CA LEU A 13 4.04 -2.57 4.47
C LEU A 13 3.74 -3.85 3.68
N ARG A 14 4.42 -4.98 3.95
CA ARG A 14 4.07 -6.29 3.35
C ARG A 14 2.62 -6.69 3.68
N ALA A 15 2.21 -6.52 4.92
CA ALA A 15 0.83 -6.82 5.34
C ALA A 15 -0.19 -5.87 4.66
N GLU A 16 0.18 -4.60 4.46
CA GLU A 16 -0.65 -3.60 3.77
C GLU A 16 -0.84 -3.94 2.29
N ILE A 17 0.25 -4.28 1.58
CA ILE A 17 0.21 -4.74 0.18
C ILE A 17 -0.68 -5.99 0.06
N GLN A 18 -0.51 -6.97 0.96
CA GLN A 18 -1.31 -8.19 0.94
C GLN A 18 -2.80 -7.89 1.13
N ARG A 19 -3.16 -6.97 2.04
CA ARG A 19 -4.56 -6.56 2.24
C ARG A 19 -5.16 -5.86 1.03
N GLN A 20 -4.42 -4.94 0.41
CA GLN A 20 -4.95 -4.12 -0.68
C GLN A 20 -5.06 -4.89 -2.00
N THR A 21 -4.06 -5.72 -2.30
CA THR A 21 -3.95 -6.43 -3.59
C THR A 21 -4.47 -7.86 -3.54
N GLY A 22 -4.64 -8.44 -2.35
CA GLY A 22 -4.96 -9.85 -2.16
C GLY A 22 -3.83 -10.80 -2.56
N ARG A 23 -2.68 -10.27 -2.99
CA ARG A 23 -1.51 -11.04 -3.44
C ARG A 23 -0.35 -10.83 -2.48
N ARG A 24 0.38 -11.91 -2.25
CA ARG A 24 1.60 -11.88 -1.44
C ARG A 24 2.79 -11.71 -2.37
N TYR A 25 3.50 -10.60 -2.21
CA TYR A 25 4.71 -10.31 -2.97
C TYR A 25 5.95 -10.65 -2.15
N ASP A 26 6.22 -11.95 -2.00
CA ASP A 26 7.35 -12.45 -1.20
C ASP A 26 8.73 -12.06 -1.76
N ARG A 27 8.79 -11.72 -3.06
CA ARG A 27 10.03 -11.28 -3.73
C ARG A 27 10.34 -9.80 -3.57
N LEU A 28 9.46 -9.01 -2.95
CA LEU A 28 9.75 -7.59 -2.69
C LEU A 28 10.71 -7.46 -1.51
N ASP A 29 11.95 -7.14 -1.84
CA ASP A 29 12.97 -6.78 -0.86
C ASP A 29 12.78 -5.32 -0.39
N LEU A 30 11.87 -5.16 0.57
CA LEU A 30 11.60 -3.87 1.21
C LEU A 30 12.73 -3.47 2.17
N ASP A 31 13.55 -4.42 2.61
CA ASP A 31 14.69 -4.17 3.49
C ASP A 31 15.85 -3.51 2.74
N ALA A 32 15.97 -3.71 1.42
CA ALA A 32 16.91 -2.99 0.57
C ALA A 32 16.54 -1.51 0.33
N LEU A 33 15.26 -1.13 0.51
CA LEU A 33 14.82 0.25 0.28
C LEU A 33 15.34 1.22 1.35
N LYS A 34 15.61 2.47 0.98
CA LYS A 34 15.94 3.52 1.96
C LYS A 34 14.68 3.84 2.80
N PRO A 35 14.83 4.27 4.07
CA PRO A 35 13.68 4.65 4.90
C PRO A 35 12.75 5.68 4.26
N THR A 36 13.31 6.66 3.55
CA THR A 36 12.53 7.66 2.80
C THR A 36 11.70 7.01 1.68
N SER A 37 12.32 6.12 0.89
CA SER A 37 11.62 5.40 -0.17
C SER A 37 10.52 4.50 0.36
N LEU A 38 10.71 3.88 1.53
CA LEU A 38 9.67 3.10 2.19
C LEU A 38 8.47 3.95 2.60
N ARG A 39 8.71 5.18 3.12
CA ARG A 39 7.64 6.11 3.48
C ARG A 39 6.88 6.61 2.25
N GLU A 40 7.59 6.96 1.18
CA GLU A 40 6.96 7.36 -0.08
C GLU A 40 6.14 6.22 -0.68
N PHE A 41 6.66 4.99 -0.64
CA PHE A 41 5.92 3.83 -1.10
C PHE A 41 4.67 3.55 -0.25
N GLN A 42 4.75 3.71 1.08
CA GLN A 42 3.58 3.64 1.94
C GLN A 42 2.54 4.72 1.59
N ARG A 43 2.98 5.95 1.32
CA ARG A 43 2.11 7.04 0.91
C ARG A 43 1.40 6.72 -0.42
N PHE A 44 2.16 6.24 -1.39
CA PHE A 44 1.65 5.82 -2.70
C PHE A 44 0.56 4.74 -2.58
N LEU A 45 0.76 3.72 -1.73
CA LEU A 45 -0.25 2.68 -1.49
C LEU A 45 -1.53 3.23 -0.85
N ARG A 46 -1.41 4.24 0.02
CA ARG A 46 -2.59 4.89 0.63
C ARG A 46 -3.36 5.72 -0.39
N ASP A 47 -2.65 6.44 -1.26
CA ASP A 47 -3.26 7.24 -2.31
C ASP A 47 -4.03 6.33 -3.30
N LEU A 48 -3.45 5.21 -3.71
CA LEU A 48 -4.12 4.22 -4.56
C LEU A 48 -5.35 3.59 -3.90
N ASP A 49 -5.30 3.28 -2.60
CA ASP A 49 -6.47 2.77 -1.88
C ASP A 49 -7.58 3.83 -1.83
N HIS A 50 -7.23 5.09 -1.58
CA HIS A 50 -8.18 6.19 -1.60
C HIS A 50 -8.84 6.34 -2.97
N GLU A 51 -8.05 6.31 -4.05
CA GLU A 51 -8.58 6.35 -5.42
C GLU A 51 -9.50 5.17 -5.73
N LYS A 52 -9.12 3.95 -5.30
CA LYS A 52 -9.95 2.75 -5.44
C LYS A 52 -11.27 2.91 -4.69
N GLN A 53 -11.26 3.39 -3.45
CA GLN A 53 -12.47 3.63 -2.67
C GLN A 53 -13.36 4.68 -3.35
N MET A 54 -12.78 5.76 -3.85
CA MET A 54 -13.51 6.79 -4.60
C MET A 54 -14.15 6.23 -5.87
N ALA A 55 -13.43 5.39 -6.62
CA ALA A 55 -13.98 4.73 -7.80
C ALA A 55 -15.15 3.80 -7.44
N VAL A 56 -15.01 2.99 -6.38
CA VAL A 56 -16.09 2.13 -5.87
C VAL A 56 -17.30 2.96 -5.44
N GLN A 57 -17.09 4.05 -4.71
CA GLN A 57 -18.18 4.94 -4.28
C GLN A 57 -18.87 5.61 -5.46
N ARG A 58 -18.12 6.06 -6.48
CA ARG A 58 -18.70 6.60 -7.72
C ARG A 58 -19.60 5.59 -8.42
N VAL A 59 -19.14 4.34 -8.56
CA VAL A 59 -19.94 3.26 -9.16
C VAL A 59 -21.19 2.97 -8.34
N ARG A 60 -21.09 2.96 -7.00
CA ARG A 60 -22.26 2.78 -6.12
C ARG A 60 -23.29 3.90 -6.24
N LEU A 61 -22.84 5.15 -6.35
CA LEU A 61 -23.72 6.33 -6.42
C LEU A 61 -24.35 6.49 -7.81
N GLN A 62 -23.69 6.03 -8.87
CA GLN A 62 -24.16 6.20 -10.25
C GLN A 62 -24.00 4.90 -11.07
N PRO A 63 -24.71 3.81 -10.72
CA PRO A 63 -24.46 2.49 -11.31
C PRO A 63 -24.87 2.38 -12.79
N TRP A 64 -25.69 3.31 -13.29
CA TRP A 64 -26.16 3.41 -14.69
C TRP A 64 -25.31 4.35 -15.56
N ARG A 65 -24.32 5.06 -14.99
CA ARG A 65 -23.34 5.83 -15.78
C ARG A 65 -22.19 4.90 -16.14
N ARG A 66 -22.40 4.11 -17.18
CA ARG A 66 -21.36 3.29 -17.81
C ARG A 66 -21.32 3.59 -19.30
#